data_AF-A0A9Y1Z9U7-F1
#
_entry.id   AF-A0A9Y1Z9U7-F1
#
_cell.length_a   1.000
_cell.length_b   1.000
_cell.length_c   1.000
_cell.angle_alpha   90.00
_cell.angle_beta   90.00
_cell.angle_gamma   90.00
#
_symmetry.space_group_name_H-M   'P 1'
#
loop_
_entity.id
_entity.type
_entity.pdbx_description
1 polymer ?
#
loop_
_entity_poly.entity_id
_entity_poly.type
_entity_poly.pdbx_seq_one_letter_code
_entity_poly.pdbx_strand_id
1 'polypeptide(L)' 'MVTAFVMVKANTGEADRLRDEIEAIEGVESAHIVAGDVDIIAKARVETPAAVKDVAATKIQGVAGVEDTQTYIAMG' A
#
# COMPACT_ATOMS: atom_id res chain seq x y z
N MET A 1 3.14 -5.14 17.02
CA MET A 1 3.47 -4.58 15.69
C MET A 1 3.43 -5.66 14.61
N VAL A 2 2.62 -5.42 13.59
CA VAL A 2 2.41 -6.24 12.40
C VAL A 2 3.07 -5.53 11.22
N THR A 3 3.84 -6.26 10.43
CA THR A 3 4.37 -5.77 9.15
C THR A 3 3.56 -6.38 8.02
N ALA A 4 3.16 -5.57 7.05
CA ALA A 4 2.49 -6.04 5.85
C ALA A 4 3.06 -5.36 4.61
N PHE A 5 3.00 -6.06 3.48
CA PHE A 5 3.35 -5.55 2.17
C PHE A 5 2.08 -5.48 1.34
N VAL A 6 1.71 -4.28 0.92
CA VAL A 6 0.54 -4.02 0.09
C VAL A 6 1.04 -3.82 -1.33
N MET A 7 0.75 -4.78 -2.19
CA MET A 7 0.99 -4.69 -3.62
C MET A 7 -0.15 -3.89 -4.23
N VAL A 8 0.15 -2.85 -4.99
CA VAL A 8 -0.82 -1.88 -5.49
C VAL A 8 -0.75 -1.83 -7.01
N LYS A 9 -1.88 -2.16 -7.64
CA LYS A 9 -2.07 -1.98 -9.08
C LYS A 9 -2.81 -0.68 -9.33
N ALA A 10 -2.32 0.13 -10.26
CA ALA A 10 -2.79 1.49 -10.46
C ALA A 10 -2.61 1.98 -11.90
N ASN A 11 -3.18 3.14 -12.17
CA ASN A 11 -2.99 3.84 -13.44
C ASN A 11 -1.56 4.39 -13.54
N THR A 12 -0.72 3.71 -14.33
CA THR A 12 0.72 3.98 -14.51
C THR A 12 1.10 5.44 -14.82
N GLY A 13 0.21 6.23 -15.41
CA GLY A 13 0.46 7.64 -15.73
C GLY A 13 0.68 8.55 -14.52
N GLU A 14 0.31 8.11 -13.32
CA GLU A 14 0.30 8.91 -12.08
C GLU A 14 1.15 8.30 -10.96
N ALA A 15 2.10 7.42 -11.30
CA ALA A 15 2.83 6.61 -10.31
C ALA A 15 3.53 7.43 -9.21
N ASP A 16 4.15 8.57 -9.55
CA ASP A 16 4.78 9.46 -8.56
C ASP A 16 3.76 10.06 -7.59
N ARG A 17 2.65 10.60 -8.09
CA ARG A 17 1.58 11.17 -7.26
C ARG A 17 0.98 10.10 -6.34
N LEU A 18 0.69 8.93 -6.90
CA LEU A 18 0.14 7.80 -6.17
C LEU A 18 1.08 7.31 -5.07
N ARG A 19 2.39 7.20 -5.36
CA ARG A 19 3.40 6.86 -4.34
C ARG A 19 3.36 7.86 -3.20
N ASP A 20 3.39 9.16 -3.50
CA ASP A 20 3.43 10.21 -2.47
C ASP A 20 2.16 10.23 -1.62
N GLU A 21 1.00 10.06 -2.23
CA GLU A 21 -0.28 9.95 -1.51
C GLU A 21 -0.33 8.71 -0.62
N ILE A 22 0.16 7.56 -1.11
CA ILE A 22 0.21 6.32 -0.34
C ILE A 22 1.22 6.41 0.81
N GLU A 23 2.40 6.97 0.59
CA GLU A 23 3.44 7.11 1.60
C GLU A 23 3.04 8.07 2.74
N ALA A 24 2.19 9.05 2.45
CA ALA A 24 1.63 9.96 3.46
C ALA A 24 0.54 9.32 4.35
N ILE A 25 0.07 8.11 4.05
CA ILE A 25 -0.96 7.42 4.82
C ILE A 25 -0.39 6.96 6.18
N GLU A 26 -1.05 7.36 7.26
CA GLU A 26 -0.73 6.85 8.60
C GLU A 26 -0.81 5.31 8.64
N GLY A 27 0.31 4.69 9.03
CA GLY A 27 0.48 3.24 9.07
C GLY A 27 1.31 2.69 7.91
N VAL A 28 1.59 3.49 6.88
CA VAL A 28 2.58 3.20 5.83
C VAL A 28 3.96 3.67 6.32
N GLU A 29 4.93 2.77 6.32
CA GLU A 29 6.32 3.04 6.66
C GLU A 29 7.12 3.52 5.43
N SER A 30 6.84 2.96 4.26
CA SER A 30 7.41 3.41 2.99
C SER A 30 6.56 2.95 1.79
N ALA A 31 6.69 3.63 0.66
CA ALA A 31 6.12 3.20 -0.62
C ALA A 31 7.11 3.36 -1.77
N HIS A 32 7.11 2.41 -2.70
CA HIS A 32 8.06 2.40 -3.81
C HIS A 32 7.38 2.05 -5.11
N ILE A 33 7.69 2.81 -6.16
CA ILE A 33 7.37 2.46 -7.54
C ILE A 33 8.28 1.30 -7.93
N VAL A 34 7.71 0.22 -8.48
CA VAL A 34 8.47 -0.98 -8.85
C VAL A 34 8.23 -1.38 -10.29
N ALA A 35 9.21 -2.04 -10.90
CA ALA A 35 8.99 -2.77 -12.15
C ALA A 35 8.47 -4.17 -11.82
N GLY A 36 7.34 -4.58 -12.40
CA GLY A 36 6.76 -5.90 -12.19
C GLY A 36 5.27 -5.96 -12.49
N ASP A 37 4.57 -6.90 -11.85
CA ASP A 37 3.14 -7.15 -12.04
C ASP A 37 2.23 -6.10 -11.36
N VAL A 38 2.82 -5.25 -10.53
CA VAL A 38 2.17 -4.13 -9.84
C VAL A 38 3.03 -2.88 -9.97
N ASP A 39 2.41 -1.73 -9.72
CA ASP A 39 3.03 -0.43 -9.94
C ASP A 39 3.72 0.10 -8.69
N ILE A 40 3.15 -0.17 -7.51
CA ILE A 40 3.66 0.28 -6.22
C ILE A 40 3.66 -0.88 -5.21
N ILE A 41 4.70 -0.94 -4.37
CA ILE A 41 4.71 -1.76 -3.15
C ILE A 41 4.80 -0.82 -1.95
N ALA A 42 3.82 -0.89 -1.07
CA ALA A 42 3.82 -0.17 0.20
C ALA A 42 4.11 -1.13 1.36
N LYS A 43 5.02 -0.73 2.24
CA LYS A 43 5.27 -1.43 3.51
C LYS A 43 4.45 -0.76 4.60
N ALA A 44 3.53 -1.49 5.20
CA ALA A 44 2.75 -1.03 6.34
C ALA A 44 3.30 -1.59 7.65
N ARG A 45 3.30 -0.78 8.71
CA ARG A 45 3.74 -1.16 10.06
C ARG A 45 2.75 -0.60 11.08
N VAL A 46 1.92 -1.48 11.65
CA VAL A 46 0.77 -1.12 12.50
C VAL A 46 0.69 -2.01 13.73
N GLU A 47 -0.20 -1.72 14.67
CA GLU A 47 -0.27 -2.48 15.92
C GLU A 47 -0.95 -3.85 15.79
N THR A 48 -1.95 -3.98 14.91
CA THR A 48 -2.79 -5.19 14.81
C THR A 48 -3.07 -5.60 13.36
N PRO A 49 -3.42 -6.87 13.09
CA PRO A 49 -3.85 -7.29 11.76
C PRO A 49 -5.10 -6.56 11.28
N ALA A 50 -6.00 -6.17 12.18
CA ALA A 50 -7.18 -5.39 11.84
C ALA A 50 -6.80 -3.98 11.32
N ALA A 51 -5.76 -3.36 11.88
CA ALA A 51 -5.24 -2.09 11.38
C ALA A 51 -4.60 -2.22 9.98
N VAL A 52 -4.07 -3.39 9.62
CA VAL A 52 -3.58 -3.64 8.24
C VAL A 52 -4.73 -3.55 7.24
N LYS A 53 -5.90 -4.12 7.57
CA LYS A 53 -7.09 -4.04 6.71
C LYS A 53 -7.49 -2.58 6.46
N ASP A 54 -7.49 -1.75 7.50
CA ASP A 54 -7.83 -0.32 7.38
C ASP A 54 -6.86 0.40 6.44
N VAL A 55 -5.54 0.22 6.64
CA VAL A 55 -4.52 0.82 5.76
C VAL A 55 -4.68 0.33 4.32
N ALA A 56 -4.75 -0.97 4.07
CA ALA A 56 -4.73 -1.52 2.72
C ALA A 56 -6.08 -1.37 1.99
N ALA A 57 -7.16 -1.89 2.58
CA ALA A 57 -8.45 -2.03 1.91
C ALA A 57 -9.36 -0.80 2.06
N THR A 58 -8.99 0.19 2.87
CA THR A 58 -9.76 1.44 3.02
C THR A 58 -8.94 2.64 2.60
N LYS A 59 -7.75 2.86 3.17
CA LYS A 59 -6.95 4.05 2.84
C LYS A 59 -6.28 3.93 1.48
N ILE A 60 -5.43 2.91 1.25
CA ILE A 60 -4.69 2.74 -0.01
C ILE A 60 -5.66 2.47 -1.17
N GLN A 61 -6.57 1.52 -1.04
CA GLN A 61 -7.59 1.23 -2.07
C GLN A 61 -8.47 2.45 -2.41
N GLY A 62 -8.64 3.39 -1.46
CA GLY A 62 -9.40 4.62 -1.65
C GLY A 62 -8.65 5.74 -2.37
N VAL A 63 -7.34 5.59 -2.59
CA VAL A 63 -6.54 6.57 -3.33
C VAL A 63 -6.98 6.59 -4.79
N ALA A 64 -7.32 7.78 -5.30
CA ALA A 64 -7.81 7.95 -6.67
C ALA A 64 -6.73 7.53 -7.68
N GLY A 65 -7.04 6.49 -8.47
CA GLY A 65 -6.13 5.91 -9.46
C GLY A 65 -5.60 4.52 -9.07
N VAL A 66 -5.82 4.07 -7.83
CA VAL A 66 -5.61 2.67 -7.41
C VAL A 66 -6.73 1.80 -7.97
N GLU A 67 -6.36 0.74 -8.67
CA GLU A 67 -7.29 -0.23 -9.26
C GLU A 67 -7.53 -1.40 -8.32
N ASP A 68 -6.46 -1.95 -7.74
CA ASP A 68 -6.53 -3.12 -6.87
C ASP A 68 -5.38 -3.15 -5.86
N THR A 69 -5.60 -3.87 -4.76
CA THR A 69 -4.58 -4.12 -3.74
C THR A 69 -4.55 -5.59 -3.34
N GLN A 70 -3.34 -6.13 -3.19
CA GLN A 70 -3.11 -7.45 -2.63
C GLN A 70 -2.16 -7.36 -1.46
N THR A 71 -2.60 -7.82 -0.28
CA THR A 71 -1.87 -7.62 0.97
C THR A 71 -1.27 -8.91 1.50
N TYR A 72 0.03 -8.87 1.80
CA TYR A 72 0.77 -9.95 2.45
C TYR A 72 1.16 -9.54 3.87
N ILE A 73 0.66 -10.24 4.88
CA ILE A 73 1.07 -10.04 6.26
C ILE A 73 2.29 -10.91 6.55
N ALA A 74 3.37 -10.30 7.04
CA ALA A 74 4.56 -11.02 7.46
C ALA A 74 4.26 -11.81 8.74
N MET A 75 4.52 -13.12 8.72
CA MET A 75 4.37 -14.02 9.85
C MET A 75 5.75 -14.32 10.46
N GLY A 76 5.87 -14.22 11.78
CA GLY A 76 7.10 -14.45 12.54
C GLY A 76 6.86 -14.33 14.04
#